data_AF-A0A3D5WLJ7-F1
#
_entry.id   AF-A0A3D5WLJ7-F1
#
_cell.length_a   1.000
_cell.length_b   1.000
_cell.length_c   1.000
_cell.angle_alpha   90.00
_cell.angle_beta   90.00
_cell.angle_gamma   90.00
#
_symmetry.space_group_name_H-M   'P 1'
#
loop_
_entity.id
_entity.type
_entity.pdbx_description
1 polymer ?
#
loop_
_entity_poly.entity_id
_entity_poly.type
_entity_poly.pdbx_seq_one_letter_code
_entity_poly.pdbx_strand_id
1 'polypeptide(L)'
;MANRKLQDAMPLAPLKIVAMGGCSEIGKRVNEIIIARRKEALAASNKPDFMTSDYSIDNYLVDFECLRFGTGEGRAVVNESIRGSDLFIISDTVNYHETYDMHGN
;
A
#
# COMPACT_ATOMS: atom_id res chain seq x y z
N MET A 1 -22.51 -12.57 -4.24
CA MET A 1 -21.69 -11.63 -3.44
C MET A 1 -22.29 -10.25 -3.60
N ALA A 2 -22.56 -9.54 -2.50
CA ALA A 2 -23.26 -8.25 -2.55
C ALA A 2 -22.40 -7.20 -3.29
N ASN A 3 -22.96 -6.56 -4.33
CA ASN A 3 -22.39 -5.39 -5.00
C ASN A 3 -22.49 -4.17 -4.06
N ARG A 4 -21.65 -4.12 -3.03
CA ARG A 4 -21.59 -3.00 -2.09
C ARG A 4 -20.84 -1.86 -2.76
N LYS A 5 -21.48 -0.70 -2.95
CA LYS A 5 -20.82 0.48 -3.51
C LYS A 5 -19.80 1.00 -2.50
N LEU A 6 -18.66 1.48 -2.97
CA LEU A 6 -17.56 1.95 -2.11
C LEU A 6 -18.00 3.10 -1.19
N GLN A 7 -18.91 3.96 -1.65
CA GLN A 7 -19.51 5.04 -0.87
C GLN A 7 -20.29 4.56 0.38
N ASP A 8 -20.79 3.33 0.35
CA ASP A 8 -21.57 2.72 1.44
C ASP A 8 -20.68 1.93 2.41
N ALA A 9 -19.40 1.72 2.06
CA ALA A 9 -18.40 1.14 2.94
C ALA A 9 -17.76 2.25 3.79
N MET A 10 -17.40 1.91 5.02
CA MET A 10 -16.62 2.77 5.90
C MET A 10 -15.32 2.03 6.26
N PRO A 11 -14.14 2.63 6.08
CA PRO A 11 -12.89 2.02 6.50
C PRO A 11 -12.89 1.94 8.03
N LEU A 12 -12.55 0.76 8.55
CA LEU A 12 -12.41 0.56 9.99
C LEU A 12 -11.01 0.98 10.47
N ALA A 13 -10.00 0.81 9.61
CA ALA A 13 -8.61 1.11 9.87
C ALA A 13 -7.97 1.83 8.66
N PRO A 14 -6.88 2.58 8.88
CA PRO A 14 -6.09 3.17 7.80
C PRO A 14 -5.54 2.08 6.88
N LEU A 15 -5.64 2.31 5.58
CA LEU A 15 -5.12 1.38 4.57
C LEU A 15 -3.64 1.68 4.31
N LYS A 16 -2.80 0.63 4.24
CA LYS A 16 -1.39 0.73 3.87
C LYS A 16 -1.01 -0.37 2.89
N ILE A 17 -0.13 -0.05 1.94
CA ILE A 17 0.27 -0.94 0.85
C ILE A 17 1.79 -1.00 0.75
N VAL A 18 2.34 -2.20 0.81
CA VAL A 18 3.75 -2.48 0.48
C VAL A 18 3.77 -3.09 -0.92
N ALA A 19 4.45 -2.43 -1.86
CA ALA A 19 4.69 -2.96 -3.19
C ALA A 19 6.15 -3.37 -3.31
N MET A 20 6.42 -4.67 -3.38
CA MET A 20 7.78 -5.21 -3.56
C MET A 20 8.39 -4.69 -4.86
N GLY A 21 9.73 -4.63 -4.94
CA GLY A 21 10.44 -3.97 -6.07
C GLY A 21 9.94 -4.37 -7.46
N GLY A 22 9.82 -5.68 -7.71
CA GLY A 22 9.29 -6.24 -8.97
C GLY A 22 7.81 -5.96 -9.27
N CYS A 23 7.08 -5.35 -8.33
CA CYS A 23 5.68 -4.94 -8.44
C CYS A 23 5.49 -3.43 -8.22
N SER A 24 6.55 -2.64 -8.16
CA SER A 24 6.50 -1.20 -7.87
C SER A 24 5.59 -0.43 -8.83
N GLU A 25 5.64 -0.74 -10.12
CA GLU A 25 4.78 -0.10 -11.15
C GLU A 25 3.30 -0.41 -10.91
N ILE A 26 2.96 -1.68 -10.69
CA ILE A 26 1.59 -2.11 -10.38
C ILE A 26 1.13 -1.48 -9.07
N GLY A 27 2.00 -1.44 -8.06
CA GLY A 27 1.73 -0.81 -6.76
C GLY A 27 1.36 0.67 -6.89
N LYS A 28 2.13 1.44 -7.69
CA LYS A 28 1.82 2.84 -7.99
C LYS A 28 0.47 3.00 -8.69
N ARG A 29 0.17 2.17 -9.69
CA ARG A 29 -1.11 2.20 -10.39
C ARG A 29 -2.28 1.86 -9.49
N VAL A 30 -2.13 0.87 -8.61
CA VAL A 30 -3.15 0.52 -7.61
C VAL A 30 -3.38 1.68 -6.65
N ASN A 31 -2.31 2.32 -6.17
CA ASN A 31 -2.38 3.50 -5.31
C ASN A 31 -3.19 4.62 -5.97
N GLU A 32 -2.87 4.99 -7.23
CA GLU A 32 -3.60 6.01 -8.00
C GLU A 32 -5.09 5.70 -8.14
N ILE A 33 -5.44 4.45 -8.49
CA ILE A 33 -6.83 4.01 -8.64
C ILE A 33 -7.58 4.12 -7.30
N ILE A 34 -6.95 3.73 -6.19
CA ILE A 34 -7.56 3.82 -4.85
C ILE A 34 -7.82 5.27 -4.49
N ILE A 35 -6.85 6.16 -4.71
CA ILE A 35 -6.99 7.61 -4.46
C ILE A 35 -8.16 8.17 -5.28
N ALA A 36 -8.20 7.90 -6.59
CA ALA A 36 -9.26 8.38 -7.46
C ALA A 36 -10.65 7.91 -6.98
N ARG A 37 -10.80 6.61 -6.70
CA ARG A 37 -12.07 6.04 -6.24
C ARG A 37 -12.50 6.55 -4.87
N ARG A 38 -11.56 6.78 -3.95
CA ARG A 38 -11.85 7.34 -2.63
C ARG A 38 -12.26 8.81 -2.70
N LYS A 39 -11.61 9.61 -3.57
CA LYS A 39 -12.00 11.00 -3.83
C LYS A 39 -13.38 11.10 -4.48
N GLU A 40 -13.69 10.24 -5.44
CA GLU A 40 -15.02 10.14 -6.05
C GLU A 40 -16.09 9.74 -5.01
N ALA A 41 -15.80 8.74 -4.18
CA ALA A 41 -16.71 8.30 -3.13
C ALA A 41 -16.94 9.39 -2.07
N LEU A 42 -15.91 10.17 -1.74
CA LEU A 42 -16.01 11.31 -0.83
C LEU A 42 -16.92 12.40 -1.41
N ALA A 43 -16.69 12.79 -2.67
CA ALA A 43 -17.49 13.80 -3.35
C ALA A 43 -18.97 13.39 -3.51
N ALA A 44 -19.24 12.09 -3.64
CA ALA A 44 -20.59 11.54 -3.75
C ALA A 44 -21.28 11.30 -2.39
N SER A 45 -20.57 11.41 -1.26
CA SER A 45 -21.13 11.14 0.07
C SER A 45 -21.41 12.43 0.84
N ASN A 46 -22.57 12.51 1.49
CA ASN A 46 -22.89 13.57 2.46
C ASN A 46 -22.39 13.23 3.88
N LYS A 47 -21.31 12.46 4.02
CA LYS A 47 -20.78 12.05 5.33
C LYS A 47 -19.99 13.18 5.98
N PRO A 48 -20.02 13.31 7.32
CA PRO A 48 -19.26 14.35 8.02
C PRO A 48 -17.74 14.12 7.90
N ASP A 49 -16.97 15.21 7.85
CA ASP A 49 -15.51 15.20 7.66
C ASP A 49 -14.73 14.28 8.62
N PHE A 50 -15.20 14.13 9.86
CA PHE A 50 -14.53 13.24 10.82
C PHE A 50 -14.62 11.75 10.43
N MET A 51 -15.59 11.37 9.61
CA MET A 51 -15.76 9.99 9.11
C MET A 51 -15.02 9.74 7.80
N THR A 52 -14.40 10.77 7.22
CA THR A 52 -13.76 10.73 5.90
C THR A 52 -12.29 11.12 5.91
N SER A 53 -11.69 11.37 7.08
CA SER A 53 -10.29 11.76 7.25
C SER A 53 -9.30 10.81 6.56
N ASP A 54 -9.62 9.51 6.47
CA ASP A 54 -8.77 8.51 5.81
C ASP A 54 -8.95 8.46 4.28
N TYR A 55 -9.94 9.17 3.73
CA TYR A 55 -10.17 9.29 2.29
C TYR A 55 -9.35 10.43 1.65
N SER A 56 -8.84 11.37 2.45
CA SER A 56 -7.98 12.46 1.99
C SER A 56 -6.49 12.09 1.90
N ILE A 57 -6.15 10.82 2.12
CA ILE A 57 -4.78 10.33 1.97
C ILE A 57 -4.42 10.25 0.48
N ASP A 58 -3.37 10.97 0.10
CA ASP A 58 -2.86 11.05 -1.27
C ASP A 58 -1.79 9.99 -1.59
N ASN A 59 -1.42 9.16 -0.62
CA ASN A 59 -0.51 8.04 -0.82
C ASN A 59 -0.72 6.93 0.20
N TYR A 60 -1.01 5.73 -0.27
CA TYR A 60 -1.17 4.52 0.53
C TYR A 60 0.09 3.64 0.52
N LEU A 61 1.10 3.99 -0.28
CA LEU A 61 2.35 3.24 -0.33
C LEU A 61 3.18 3.50 0.93
N VAL A 62 3.61 2.41 1.55
CA VAL A 62 4.45 2.39 2.73
C VAL A 62 5.89 2.65 2.34
N ASP A 63 6.58 3.46 3.13
CA ASP A 63 8.04 3.57 3.08
C ASP A 63 8.67 2.35 3.77
N PHE A 64 9.33 1.51 2.96
CA PHE A 64 10.00 0.31 3.41
C PHE A 64 11.20 0.01 2.53
N GLU A 65 12.13 -0.77 3.08
CA GLU A 65 13.30 -1.29 2.38
C GLU A 65 13.36 -2.81 2.55
N CYS A 66 13.77 -3.51 1.48
CA CYS A 66 14.07 -4.94 1.54
C CYS A 66 15.55 -5.14 1.21
N LEU A 67 16.35 -5.25 2.26
CA LEU A 67 17.80 -5.40 2.19
C LEU A 67 18.17 -6.89 2.11
N ARG A 68 19.32 -7.17 1.49
CA ARG A 68 19.97 -8.49 1.55
C ARG A 68 21.23 -8.39 2.38
N PHE A 69 21.42 -9.33 3.30
CA PHE A 69 22.69 -9.50 3.98
C PHE A 69 23.73 -10.11 3.03
N GLY A 70 25.01 -10.00 3.37
CA GLY A 70 26.10 -10.63 2.59
C GLY A 70 25.96 -12.15 2.45
N THR A 71 25.21 -12.80 3.36
CA THR A 71 24.84 -14.23 3.32
C THR A 71 23.71 -14.54 2.32
N GLY A 72 23.04 -13.54 1.76
CA GLY A 72 21.85 -13.67 0.92
C GLY A 72 20.51 -13.69 1.69
N GLU A 73 20.54 -13.64 3.02
CA GLU A 73 19.33 -13.55 3.84
C GLU A 73 18.62 -12.20 3.63
N GLY A 74 17.28 -12.22 3.57
CA GLY A 74 16.47 -11.01 3.40
C GLY A 74 16.12 -10.35 4.73
N ARG A 75 16.17 -9.01 4.76
CA ARG A 75 15.72 -8.17 5.88
C ARG A 75 14.79 -7.08 5.37
N ALA A 76 13.55 -7.10 5.82
CA ALA A 76 12.62 -5.99 5.61
C ALA A 76 12.71 -4.98 6.76
N VAL A 77 12.76 -3.69 6.42
CA VAL A 77 12.69 -2.57 7.35
C VAL A 77 11.52 -1.68 6.93
N VAL A 78 10.59 -1.42 7.86
CA VAL A 78 9.47 -0.50 7.63
C VAL A 78 9.81 0.81 8.31
N ASN A 79 9.89 1.90 7.54
CA ASN A 79 10.39 3.20 7.99
C ASN A 79 9.32 4.08 8.65
N GLU A 80 8.09 3.57 8.76
CA GLU A 80 6.96 4.26 9.34
C GLU A 80 6.10 3.36 10.23
N SER A 81 5.26 3.97 11.07
CA SER A 81 4.33 3.21 11.93
C SER A 81 3.20 2.61 11.10
N ILE A 82 2.95 1.31 11.29
CA ILE A 82 1.83 0.56 10.68
C ILE A 82 0.81 0.08 11.73
N ARG A 83 0.91 0.56 12.98
CA ARG A 83 0.06 0.09 14.07
C ARG A 83 -1.39 0.46 13.83
N GLY A 84 -2.28 -0.53 13.96
CA GLY A 84 -3.72 -0.34 13.76
C GLY A 84 -4.12 -0.09 12.31
N SER A 85 -3.22 -0.30 11.34
CA SER A 85 -3.49 -0.18 9.91
C SER A 85 -3.79 -1.56 9.31
N ASP A 86 -4.64 -1.57 8.29
CA ASP A 86 -4.81 -2.72 7.40
C ASP A 86 -3.68 -2.70 6.36
N LEU A 87 -2.71 -3.59 6.52
CA LEU A 87 -1.53 -3.67 5.64
C LEU A 87 -1.72 -4.74 4.56
N PHE A 88 -1.55 -4.35 3.30
CA PHE A 88 -1.54 -5.24 2.14
C PHE A 88 -0.16 -5.28 1.51
N ILE A 89 0.31 -6.48 1.15
CA ILE A 89 1.60 -6.68 0.49
C ILE A 89 1.34 -7.19 -0.93
N ILE A 90 1.87 -6.48 -1.93
CA ILE A 90 1.85 -6.86 -3.34
C ILE A 90 3.24 -7.40 -3.68
N SER A 91 3.30 -8.70 -3.97
CA SER A 91 4.53 -9.39 -4.33
C SER A 91 4.27 -10.37 -5.45
N ASP A 92 5.21 -10.43 -6.39
CA ASP A 92 5.31 -11.47 -7.38
C ASP A 92 6.40 -12.45 -6.93
N THR A 93 6.04 -13.72 -6.74
CA THR A 93 6.96 -14.76 -6.27
C THR A 93 7.79 -15.38 -7.39
N VAL A 94 7.46 -15.12 -8.66
CA VAL A 94 8.16 -15.69 -9.83
C VAL A 94 9.03 -14.68 -10.57
N ASN A 95 8.98 -13.40 -10.18
CA ASN A 95 9.78 -12.36 -10.80
C ASN A 95 11.19 -12.28 -10.19
N TYR A 96 12.22 -12.43 -11.02
CA TYR A 96 13.65 -12.35 -10.66
C TYR A 96 14.29 -10.98 -10.94
N HIS A 97 13.50 -9.97 -11.29
CA HIS A 97 13.99 -8.66 -11.73
C HIS A 97 14.86 -7.92 -10.69
N GLU A 98 14.70 -8.21 -9.40
CA GLU A 98 15.46 -7.55 -8.33
C GLU A 98 16.84 -8.19 -8.14
N THR A 99 17.91 -7.46 -8.49
CA THR A 99 19.30 -7.88 -8.27
C THR A 99 19.88 -7.22 -7.03
N TYR A 100 20.78 -7.91 -6.34
CA TYR A 100 21.43 -7.44 -5.12
C TYR A 100 22.92 -7.78 -5.17
N ASP A 101 23.75 -6.91 -4.62
CA ASP A 101 25.18 -7.17 -4.50
C ASP A 101 25.44 -8.16 -3.37
N MET A 102 25.98 -9.32 -3.73
CA MET A 102 26.45 -10.30 -2.76
C MET A 102 27.82 -9.85 -2.23
N HIS A 103 27.97 -9.83 -0.90
CA HIS A 103 29.19 -9.49 -0.14
C HIS A 103 29.54 -8.01 0.06
N GLY A 104 28.81 -7.05 -0.52
CA GLY A 104 29.14 -5.62 -0.39
C GLY A 104 30.53 -5.26 -0.96
N ASN A 105 30.78 -3.99 -1.22
CA ASN A 105 32.14 -3.48 -1.44
C ASN A 105 32.76 -3.04 -0.11
#